data_AF-A0A089HVL6-F1
#
_entry.id   AF-A0A089HVL6-F1
#
_cell.length_a   1.000
_cell.length_b   1.000
_cell.length_c   1.000
_cell.angle_alpha   90.00
_cell.angle_beta   90.00
_cell.angle_gamma   90.00
#
_symmetry.space_group_name_H-M   'P 1'
#
loop_
_entity.id
_entity.type
_entity.pdbx_description
1 polymer ?
#
loop_
_entity_poly.entity_id
_entity_poly.type
_entity_poly.pdbx_seq_one_letter_code
_entity_poly.pdbx_strand_id
1 'polypeptide(L)'
;MNIKKMVRQATAVTFTAALLTGGGASALAKDDNSKNYNEDFGFSHITRADMMKIPEQQKSENFQIPSFDASTIKNIPTANTVDESGNALDLDVWDSWPLQNADGTVAEYNGYHIVFALAGDPKKGWDTFVYMFYQKVGDTSIDSWKNAGRVFKNSDKYVSNDPILNNQAEEWSGSATLTKEGKVRLFYTNRQGWDPANNFFGKQTLTTAQVNVSKPDADTLKVDGVEDLKSIFDGDSKFYQNVDQAFGEGNYDDNHTLRDPHYVEDNGHKYLVFEANTGTETGYQGEQSLDIRTYYGGNKPFFEAEKNKLLSSPKKSLATLANGALGIIELNDDYSLKKVMKPLIASNTVTDEIERANIFEMNNKWYLFTDSRGSKMTIDGIGANDVYMLGYVADSLTGPYKPLNKSGLVLHMDLDPSDVTWTYSHFAIPQAKGNNVVITSYMTNRGLYEDQQSTFAPSFLLNIKGSKTSVVKDSVLEQGQLTVN
;
A
#
# COMPACT_ATOMS: atom_id res chain seq x y z
N MET A 1 -6.02 -21.66 57.69
CA MET A 1 -6.80 -20.50 58.16
C MET A 1 -6.07 -19.22 57.77
N ASN A 2 -6.64 -18.49 56.80
CA ASN A 2 -6.43 -17.11 56.35
C ASN A 2 -5.00 -16.54 56.12
N ILE A 3 -4.65 -16.49 54.83
CA ILE A 3 -3.68 -15.54 54.24
C ILE A 3 -4.45 -14.28 53.80
N LYS A 4 -3.96 -13.11 54.21
CA LYS A 4 -4.54 -11.78 53.94
C LYS A 4 -4.35 -11.37 52.48
N LYS A 5 -5.45 -11.04 51.79
CA LYS A 5 -5.46 -10.23 50.56
C LYS A 5 -5.57 -8.75 50.93
N MET A 6 -4.64 -7.92 50.44
CA MET A 6 -4.83 -6.47 50.33
C MET A 6 -5.40 -6.16 48.95
N VAL A 7 -6.58 -5.54 48.92
CA VAL A 7 -7.19 -4.93 47.74
C VAL A 7 -7.07 -3.42 47.90
N ARG A 8 -6.43 -2.74 46.95
CA ARG A 8 -6.47 -1.28 46.81
C ARG A 8 -7.73 -0.91 46.03
N GLN A 9 -8.45 0.07 46.57
CA GLN A 9 -9.74 0.58 46.10
C GLN A 9 -9.58 1.35 44.78
N ALA A 10 -10.49 1.08 43.83
CA ALA A 10 -10.78 1.95 42.70
C ALA A 10 -11.93 2.89 43.09
N THR A 11 -11.73 4.19 42.87
CA THR A 11 -12.74 5.23 43.11
C THR A 11 -13.66 5.33 41.90
N ALA A 12 -14.89 4.82 42.03
CA ALA A 12 -15.96 5.09 41.09
C ALA A 12 -16.68 6.39 41.51
N VAL A 13 -16.70 7.39 40.61
CA VAL A 13 -17.51 8.60 40.77
C VAL A 13 -18.88 8.32 40.16
N THR A 14 -19.86 8.07 41.01
CA THR A 14 -21.26 7.90 40.63
C THR A 14 -21.92 9.29 40.52
N PHE A 15 -22.40 9.67 39.33
CA PHE A 15 -23.25 10.84 39.18
C PHE A 15 -24.69 10.48 39.59
N THR A 16 -25.17 11.14 40.65
CA THR A 16 -26.51 10.99 41.21
C THR A 16 -27.54 11.71 40.35
N ALA A 17 -28.55 10.99 39.85
CA ALA A 17 -29.75 11.57 39.25
C ALA A 17 -30.69 12.10 40.35
N ALA A 18 -31.05 13.37 40.30
CA ALA A 18 -32.12 13.96 41.10
C ALA A 18 -33.35 14.20 40.22
N LEU A 19 -34.40 13.41 40.46
CA LEU A 19 -35.75 13.65 39.98
C LEU A 19 -36.38 14.79 40.79
N LEU A 20 -36.76 15.87 40.12
CA LEU A 20 -37.75 16.83 40.62
C LEU A 20 -38.88 16.95 39.61
N THR A 21 -40.05 16.49 40.05
CA THR A 21 -41.33 16.62 39.37
C THR A 21 -41.89 18.03 39.57
N GLY A 22 -42.27 18.69 38.47
CA GLY A 22 -42.97 19.96 38.48
C GLY A 22 -43.41 20.33 37.07
N GLY A 23 -44.71 20.22 36.79
CA GLY A 23 -45.30 20.37 35.46
C GLY A 23 -45.33 21.82 34.95
N GLY A 24 -45.37 21.94 33.62
CA GLY A 24 -45.63 23.19 32.91
C GLY A 24 -44.82 23.30 31.63
N ALA A 25 -45.48 23.03 30.50
CA ALA A 25 -45.04 23.23 29.11
C ALA A 25 -43.61 23.76 28.91
N SER A 26 -42.68 22.87 28.59
CA SER A 26 -41.44 23.25 27.92
C SER A 26 -41.34 22.46 26.64
N ALA A 27 -41.20 23.20 25.54
CA ALA A 27 -40.87 22.68 24.24
C ALA A 27 -39.76 21.63 24.38
N LEU A 28 -40.01 20.43 23.85
CA LEU A 28 -38.96 19.48 23.54
C LEU A 28 -38.02 20.19 22.56
N ALA A 29 -36.96 20.78 23.09
CA ALA A 29 -35.78 21.10 22.31
C ALA A 29 -35.29 19.76 21.77
N LYS A 30 -35.54 19.52 20.48
CA LYS A 30 -34.72 18.61 19.69
C LYS A 30 -33.29 19.08 19.89
N ASP A 31 -32.48 18.28 20.57
CA ASP A 31 -31.04 18.47 20.56
C ASP A 31 -30.58 18.31 19.10
N ASP A 32 -30.28 19.44 18.49
CA ASP A 32 -29.82 19.56 17.10
C ASP A 32 -28.33 19.20 17.05
N ASN A 33 -28.00 17.97 17.44
CA ASN A 33 -26.62 17.47 17.54
C ASN A 33 -26.05 17.00 16.19
N SER A 34 -26.60 17.44 15.06
CA SER A 34 -25.96 17.29 13.74
C SER A 34 -25.01 18.47 13.46
N LYS A 35 -24.03 18.69 14.33
CA LYS A 35 -22.93 19.60 13.98
C LYS A 35 -22.06 18.89 12.96
N ASN A 36 -22.32 19.12 11.67
CA ASN A 36 -21.41 18.69 10.60
C ASN A 36 -20.01 19.25 10.92
N TYR A 37 -19.04 18.36 11.16
CA TYR A 37 -17.69 18.75 11.53
C TYR A 37 -16.90 19.04 10.26
N ASN A 38 -16.20 20.18 10.24
CA ASN A 38 -15.27 20.55 9.18
C ASN A 38 -13.86 20.47 9.76
N GLU A 39 -13.40 19.24 9.99
CA GLU A 39 -12.08 18.89 10.52
C GLU A 39 -11.27 18.26 9.40
N ASP A 40 -10.06 18.75 9.14
CA ASP A 40 -9.15 18.21 8.11
C ASP A 40 -7.93 17.49 8.71
N PHE A 41 -7.79 17.52 10.04
CA PHE A 41 -6.72 16.90 10.81
C PHE A 41 -5.30 17.36 10.38
N GLY A 42 -5.19 18.39 9.54
CA GLY A 42 -3.95 18.95 9.03
C GLY A 42 -3.24 18.12 7.96
N PHE A 43 -3.94 17.30 7.18
CA PHE A 43 -3.40 16.57 6.01
C PHE A 43 -4.44 16.42 4.89
N SER A 44 -4.06 15.84 3.74
CA SER A 44 -4.93 15.75 2.56
C SER A 44 -5.96 14.61 2.64
N HIS A 45 -7.02 14.68 1.83
CA HIS A 45 -8.07 13.65 1.80
C HIS A 45 -8.44 13.27 0.35
N ILE A 46 -8.65 11.98 0.10
CA ILE A 46 -9.31 11.47 -1.10
C ILE A 46 -10.80 11.72 -0.92
N THR A 47 -11.33 12.78 -1.53
CA THR A 47 -12.71 13.20 -1.27
C THR A 47 -13.71 12.44 -2.14
N ARG A 48 -14.91 12.17 -1.61
CA ARG A 48 -16.00 11.58 -2.40
C ARG A 48 -16.33 12.42 -3.64
N ALA A 49 -16.29 13.74 -3.55
CA ALA A 49 -16.53 14.64 -4.70
C ALA A 49 -15.50 14.48 -5.82
N ASP A 50 -14.25 14.18 -5.49
CA ASP A 50 -13.20 13.92 -6.47
C ASP A 50 -13.40 12.54 -7.10
N MET A 51 -13.66 11.52 -6.29
CA MET A 51 -13.91 10.15 -6.77
C MET A 51 -15.16 10.05 -7.65
N MET A 52 -16.23 10.82 -7.36
CA MET A 52 -17.45 10.85 -8.19
C MET A 52 -17.23 11.42 -9.60
N LYS A 53 -16.06 12.01 -9.89
CA LYS A 53 -15.68 12.43 -11.26
C LYS A 53 -15.09 11.29 -12.08
N ILE A 54 -14.53 10.28 -11.41
CA ILE A 54 -13.74 9.20 -12.02
C ILE A 54 -14.54 8.39 -13.05
N PRO A 55 -15.81 7.97 -12.79
CA PRO A 55 -16.56 7.14 -13.74
C PRO A 55 -16.73 7.75 -15.14
N GLU A 56 -16.83 9.07 -15.24
CA GLU A 56 -16.87 9.76 -16.54
C GLU A 56 -15.46 10.01 -17.08
N GLN A 57 -14.51 10.37 -16.22
CA GLN A 57 -13.14 10.67 -16.60
C GLN A 57 -12.37 9.45 -17.13
N GLN A 58 -12.60 8.27 -16.56
CA GLN A 58 -11.88 7.03 -16.87
C GLN A 58 -12.13 6.51 -18.30
N LYS A 59 -13.16 7.03 -18.98
CA LYS A 59 -13.46 6.74 -20.38
C LYS A 59 -12.45 7.33 -21.37
N SER A 60 -11.59 8.24 -20.91
CA SER A 60 -10.53 8.85 -21.72
C SER A 60 -9.34 7.92 -21.84
N GLU A 61 -8.87 7.66 -23.06
CA GLU A 61 -7.65 6.88 -23.34
C GLU A 61 -6.40 7.37 -22.57
N ASN A 62 -6.33 8.67 -22.23
CA ASN A 62 -5.27 9.22 -21.38
C ASN A 62 -5.09 8.51 -20.03
N PHE A 63 -6.10 7.82 -19.52
CA PHE A 63 -6.08 7.16 -18.21
C PHE A 63 -6.26 5.65 -18.32
N GLN A 64 -6.39 5.09 -19.51
CA GLN A 64 -6.61 3.65 -19.68
C GLN A 64 -5.29 2.92 -19.80
N ILE A 65 -5.16 1.80 -19.09
CA ILE A 65 -4.04 0.88 -19.31
C ILE A 65 -4.09 0.40 -20.78
N PRO A 66 -2.95 0.37 -21.49
CA PRO A 66 -2.93 -0.09 -22.88
C PRO A 66 -3.36 -1.56 -22.96
N SER A 67 -3.99 -1.94 -24.08
CA SER A 67 -4.23 -3.35 -24.37
C SER A 67 -2.91 -4.08 -24.62
N PHE A 68 -2.79 -5.28 -24.08
CA PHE A 68 -1.62 -6.13 -24.26
C PHE A 68 -1.93 -7.29 -25.21
N ASP A 69 -0.94 -7.72 -25.99
CA ASP A 69 -1.07 -8.91 -26.84
C ASP A 69 -0.78 -10.16 -26.01
N ALA A 70 -1.85 -10.87 -25.62
CA ALA A 70 -1.77 -12.11 -24.85
C ALA A 70 -0.82 -13.16 -25.45
N SER A 71 -0.63 -13.18 -26.77
CA SER A 71 0.25 -14.15 -27.43
C SER A 71 1.75 -13.89 -27.20
N THR A 72 2.10 -12.69 -26.72
CA THR A 72 3.48 -12.28 -26.41
C THR A 72 3.84 -12.50 -24.94
N ILE A 73 2.85 -12.78 -24.09
CA ILE A 73 3.02 -12.91 -22.65
C ILE A 73 3.68 -14.24 -22.32
N LYS A 74 4.65 -14.18 -21.41
CA LYS A 74 5.42 -15.35 -20.96
C LYS A 74 5.56 -15.34 -19.45
N ASN A 75 5.59 -16.53 -18.86
CA ASN A 75 6.05 -16.68 -17.48
C ASN A 75 7.54 -16.30 -17.39
N ILE A 76 8.00 -15.83 -16.23
CA ILE A 76 9.42 -15.55 -16.00
C ILE A 76 10.17 -16.90 -16.02
N PRO A 77 11.09 -17.15 -16.96
CA PRO A 77 11.65 -18.50 -17.15
C PRO A 77 12.41 -19.05 -15.94
N THR A 78 12.88 -18.17 -15.05
CA THR A 78 13.65 -18.52 -13.86
C THR A 78 12.81 -18.48 -12.57
N ALA A 79 11.51 -18.18 -12.65
CA ALA A 79 10.58 -18.20 -11.52
C ALA A 79 10.09 -19.63 -11.23
N ASN A 80 11.04 -20.52 -10.91
CA ASN A 80 10.76 -21.89 -10.51
C ASN A 80 11.56 -22.28 -9.27
N THR A 81 11.07 -23.28 -8.55
CA THR A 81 11.69 -23.87 -7.37
C THR A 81 11.35 -25.37 -7.30
N VAL A 82 11.68 -26.00 -6.18
CA VAL A 82 11.17 -27.33 -5.82
C VAL A 82 10.19 -27.24 -4.65
N ASP A 83 9.13 -28.04 -4.69
CA ASP A 83 8.18 -28.19 -3.58
C ASP A 83 8.78 -29.02 -2.42
N GLU A 84 8.02 -29.17 -1.33
CA GLU A 84 8.43 -29.97 -0.15
C GLU A 84 8.69 -31.46 -0.47
N SER A 85 8.15 -31.97 -1.59
CA SER A 85 8.34 -33.34 -2.08
C SER A 85 9.48 -33.45 -3.10
N GLY A 86 10.13 -32.33 -3.46
CA GLY A 86 11.21 -32.26 -4.43
C GLY A 86 10.76 -32.19 -5.89
N ASN A 87 9.47 -31.97 -6.18
CA ASN A 87 8.98 -31.79 -7.54
C ASN A 87 9.23 -30.36 -8.02
N ALA A 88 9.42 -30.19 -9.33
CA ALA A 88 9.49 -28.86 -9.93
C ALA A 88 8.18 -28.09 -9.72
N LEU A 89 8.30 -26.82 -9.37
CA LEU A 89 7.20 -25.91 -9.10
C LEU A 89 7.48 -24.57 -9.77
N ASP A 90 6.61 -24.18 -10.71
CA ASP A 90 6.58 -22.82 -11.25
C ASP A 90 5.85 -21.90 -10.27
N LEU A 91 6.44 -20.73 -10.03
CA LEU A 91 5.95 -19.76 -9.06
C LEU A 91 5.07 -18.73 -9.75
N ASP A 92 3.99 -18.33 -9.08
CA ASP A 92 3.38 -17.03 -9.36
C ASP A 92 4.33 -15.94 -8.86
N VAL A 93 4.51 -14.87 -9.64
CA VAL A 93 5.28 -13.67 -9.28
C VAL A 93 4.41 -12.44 -9.47
N TRP A 94 4.17 -11.67 -8.41
CA TRP A 94 3.23 -10.53 -8.45
C TRP A 94 3.89 -9.20 -8.08
N ASP A 95 3.49 -8.60 -6.96
CA ASP A 95 3.98 -7.30 -6.50
C ASP A 95 5.50 -7.27 -6.54
N SER A 96 6.04 -6.29 -7.26
CA SER A 96 7.48 -6.17 -7.48
C SER A 96 7.93 -4.71 -7.40
N TRP A 97 9.17 -4.53 -6.97
CA TRP A 97 9.82 -3.23 -6.82
C TRP A 97 11.30 -3.34 -7.18
N PRO A 98 11.84 -2.38 -7.95
CA PRO A 98 13.26 -2.35 -8.26
C PRO A 98 14.09 -1.95 -7.03
N LEU A 99 15.38 -2.30 -7.05
CA LEU A 99 16.37 -1.59 -6.24
C LEU A 99 16.51 -0.17 -6.80
N GLN A 100 16.28 0.83 -5.94
CA GLN A 100 16.26 2.24 -6.35
C GLN A 100 17.35 3.06 -5.67
N ASN A 101 17.78 4.14 -6.31
CA ASN A 101 18.50 5.21 -5.65
C ASN A 101 17.55 5.98 -4.72
N ALA A 102 18.09 6.84 -3.85
CA ALA A 102 17.28 7.60 -2.90
C ALA A 102 16.23 8.54 -3.55
N ASP A 103 16.41 8.88 -4.83
CA ASP A 103 15.49 9.70 -5.64
C ASP A 103 14.42 8.88 -6.37
N GLY A 104 14.41 7.55 -6.21
CA GLY A 104 13.49 6.62 -6.85
C GLY A 104 13.93 6.11 -8.22
N THR A 105 15.01 6.62 -8.82
CA THR A 105 15.51 6.05 -10.08
C THR A 105 16.04 4.63 -9.87
N VAL A 106 15.98 3.77 -10.89
CA VAL A 106 16.54 2.41 -10.78
C VAL A 106 18.05 2.48 -10.51
N ALA A 107 18.50 1.73 -9.51
CA ALA A 107 19.90 1.64 -9.16
C ALA A 107 20.63 0.59 -10.00
N GLU A 108 21.88 0.89 -10.35
CA GLU A 108 22.78 -0.08 -10.95
C GLU A 108 23.66 -0.72 -9.88
N TYR A 109 23.49 -2.02 -9.65
CA TYR A 109 24.31 -2.79 -8.71
C TYR A 109 25.32 -3.65 -9.46
N ASN A 110 26.58 -3.23 -9.52
CA ASN A 110 27.67 -3.97 -10.18
C ASN A 110 27.37 -4.37 -11.65
N GLY A 111 26.68 -3.49 -12.39
CA GLY A 111 26.27 -3.71 -13.78
C GLY A 111 24.94 -4.45 -13.95
N TYR A 112 24.15 -4.57 -12.88
CA TYR A 112 22.84 -5.22 -12.91
C TYR A 112 21.72 -4.29 -12.43
N HIS A 113 20.54 -4.46 -13.01
CA HIS A 113 19.29 -4.08 -12.37
C HIS A 113 18.83 -5.23 -11.48
N ILE A 114 18.30 -4.88 -10.30
CA ILE A 114 17.73 -5.83 -9.33
C ILE A 114 16.26 -5.49 -9.12
N VAL A 115 15.41 -6.52 -9.07
CA VAL A 115 13.99 -6.43 -8.70
C VAL A 115 13.74 -7.40 -7.57
N PHE A 116 13.01 -6.94 -6.57
CA PHE A 116 12.41 -7.79 -5.55
C PHE A 116 10.97 -8.03 -5.94
N ALA A 117 10.47 -9.24 -5.74
CA ALA A 117 9.09 -9.58 -6.02
C ALA A 117 8.55 -10.57 -5.00
N LEU A 118 7.26 -10.48 -4.73
CA LEU A 118 6.53 -11.53 -4.06
C LEU A 118 6.37 -12.71 -5.00
N ALA A 119 6.71 -13.90 -4.52
CA ALA A 119 6.49 -15.13 -5.26
C ALA A 119 6.11 -16.30 -4.34
N GLY A 120 5.41 -17.28 -4.91
CA GLY A 120 5.00 -18.48 -4.20
C GLY A 120 4.25 -19.50 -5.04
N ASP A 121 3.97 -20.64 -4.41
CA ASP A 121 3.16 -21.73 -4.98
C ASP A 121 1.75 -21.23 -5.35
N PRO A 122 1.35 -21.27 -6.63
CA PRO A 122 0.02 -20.85 -7.08
C PRO A 122 -1.14 -21.56 -6.36
N LYS A 123 -0.89 -22.74 -5.76
CA LYS A 123 -1.90 -23.52 -5.02
C LYS A 123 -2.01 -23.14 -3.55
N LYS A 124 -1.08 -22.34 -3.01
CA LYS A 124 -1.04 -21.93 -1.60
C LYS A 124 -1.10 -20.41 -1.51
N GLY A 125 -2.30 -19.86 -1.31
CA GLY A 125 -2.49 -18.40 -1.25
C GLY A 125 -1.69 -17.66 -0.16
N TRP A 126 -1.21 -18.39 0.86
CA TRP A 126 -0.36 -17.88 1.95
C TRP A 126 1.14 -18.08 1.69
N ASP A 127 1.54 -18.75 0.61
CA ASP A 127 2.97 -18.87 0.25
C ASP A 127 3.38 -17.54 -0.38
N THR A 128 3.80 -16.61 0.45
CA THR A 128 4.13 -15.24 0.04
C THR A 128 5.48 -14.87 0.64
N PHE A 129 6.52 -14.95 -0.18
CA PHE A 129 7.89 -14.63 0.23
C PHE A 129 8.61 -13.74 -0.78
N VAL A 130 9.59 -12.98 -0.31
CA VAL A 130 10.35 -12.06 -1.16
C VAL A 130 11.48 -12.82 -1.87
N TYR A 131 11.44 -12.80 -3.19
CA TYR A 131 12.48 -13.29 -4.08
C TYR A 131 13.26 -12.12 -4.69
N MET A 132 14.52 -12.35 -5.04
CA MET A 132 15.35 -11.37 -5.74
C MET A 132 15.62 -11.83 -7.18
N PHE A 133 15.14 -11.05 -8.15
CA PHE A 133 15.42 -11.20 -9.57
C PHE A 133 16.45 -10.15 -10.02
N TYR A 134 17.22 -10.47 -11.06
CA TYR A 134 18.22 -9.55 -11.60
C TYR A 134 18.46 -9.79 -13.09
N GLN A 135 18.82 -8.72 -13.80
CA GLN A 135 19.24 -8.75 -15.20
C GLN A 135 20.38 -7.76 -15.43
N LYS A 136 21.16 -7.92 -16.51
CA LYS A 136 22.22 -6.95 -16.81
C LYS A 136 21.60 -5.61 -17.21
N VAL A 137 22.27 -4.52 -16.85
CA VAL A 137 21.89 -3.18 -17.31
C VAL A 137 21.96 -3.17 -18.84
N GLY A 138 20.87 -2.71 -19.48
CA GLY A 138 20.73 -2.67 -20.94
C GLY A 138 20.00 -3.87 -21.55
N ASP A 139 19.87 -4.99 -20.83
CA ASP A 139 18.96 -6.05 -21.24
C ASP A 139 17.50 -5.62 -21.01
N THR A 140 16.57 -6.08 -21.86
CA THR A 140 15.15 -5.74 -21.77
C THR A 140 14.22 -6.95 -21.80
N SER A 141 14.67 -8.07 -22.39
CA SER A 141 13.84 -9.27 -22.54
C SER A 141 13.50 -9.90 -21.19
N ILE A 142 12.28 -10.41 -21.04
CA ILE A 142 11.88 -11.23 -19.87
C ILE A 142 12.82 -12.42 -19.64
N ASP A 143 13.37 -12.98 -20.71
CA ASP A 143 14.25 -14.14 -20.67
C ASP A 143 15.63 -13.80 -20.03
N SER A 144 15.93 -12.50 -19.82
CA SER A 144 17.15 -12.04 -19.17
C SER A 144 17.07 -12.00 -17.64
N TRP A 145 15.86 -12.03 -17.07
CA TRP A 145 15.66 -12.07 -15.62
C TRP A 145 16.10 -13.42 -15.05
N LYS A 146 17.16 -13.37 -14.24
CA LYS A 146 17.62 -14.48 -13.41
C LYS A 146 17.03 -14.38 -12.02
N ASN A 147 16.80 -15.52 -11.39
CA ASN A 147 16.30 -15.62 -10.01
C ASN A 147 17.45 -15.99 -9.06
N ALA A 148 17.71 -15.14 -8.08
CA ALA A 148 18.71 -15.38 -7.02
C ALA A 148 18.13 -16.17 -5.82
N GLY A 149 16.85 -16.53 -5.88
CA GLY A 149 16.11 -17.24 -4.84
C GLY A 149 15.47 -16.31 -3.81
N ARG A 150 14.95 -16.90 -2.73
CA ARG A 150 14.43 -16.17 -1.57
C ARG A 150 15.51 -15.30 -0.96
N VAL A 151 15.12 -14.09 -0.55
CA VAL A 151 16.00 -13.17 0.19
C VAL A 151 16.31 -13.72 1.58
N PHE A 152 15.29 -14.27 2.24
CA PHE A 152 15.38 -14.75 3.62
C PHE A 152 15.34 -16.27 3.70
N LYS A 153 16.13 -16.82 4.63
CA LYS A 153 15.98 -18.20 5.10
C LYS A 153 14.90 -18.23 6.18
N ASN A 154 14.21 -19.36 6.30
CA ASN A 154 13.23 -19.58 7.37
C ASN A 154 13.79 -19.36 8.79
N SER A 155 15.10 -19.52 8.97
CA SER A 155 15.79 -19.31 10.24
C SER A 155 16.07 -17.84 10.57
N ASP A 156 16.11 -16.95 9.58
CA ASP A 156 16.64 -15.58 9.74
C ASP A 156 15.77 -14.75 10.70
N LYS A 157 14.45 -14.97 10.67
CA LYS A 157 13.50 -14.30 11.58
C LYS A 157 13.74 -14.57 13.07
N TYR A 158 14.50 -15.61 13.42
CA TYR A 158 14.83 -15.95 14.81
C TYR A 158 16.18 -15.37 15.27
N VAL A 159 16.94 -14.73 14.38
CA VAL A 159 18.31 -14.26 14.67
C VAL A 159 18.30 -12.98 15.52
N SER A 160 17.36 -12.06 15.27
CA SER A 160 17.35 -10.72 15.87
C SER A 160 16.74 -10.63 17.28
N ASN A 161 16.28 -11.75 17.88
CA ASN A 161 15.48 -11.78 19.12
C ASN A 161 14.27 -10.82 19.11
N ASP A 162 13.81 -10.42 17.92
CA ASP A 162 12.68 -9.53 17.74
C ASP A 162 11.38 -10.35 17.88
N PRO A 163 10.53 -10.06 18.89
CA PRO A 163 9.35 -10.86 19.16
C PRO A 163 8.29 -10.77 18.07
N ILE A 164 8.27 -9.71 17.27
CA ILE A 164 7.32 -9.57 16.15
C ILE A 164 7.81 -10.42 14.98
N LEU A 165 9.10 -10.33 14.64
CA LEU A 165 9.71 -11.15 13.57
C LEU A 165 9.60 -12.65 13.82
N ASN A 166 9.77 -13.09 15.07
CA ASN A 166 9.66 -14.51 15.42
C ASN A 166 8.31 -15.14 15.01
N ASN A 167 7.25 -14.32 14.87
CA ASN A 167 5.91 -14.76 14.50
C ASN A 167 5.57 -14.51 13.02
N GLN A 168 6.55 -14.11 12.18
CA GLN A 168 6.38 -13.94 10.75
C GLN A 168 5.94 -15.24 10.09
N ALA A 169 4.85 -15.17 9.33
CA ALA A 169 4.35 -16.24 8.48
C ALA A 169 4.55 -15.93 6.99
N GLU A 170 4.42 -14.66 6.60
CA GLU A 170 4.53 -14.18 5.22
C GLU A 170 5.42 -12.93 5.15
N GLU A 171 6.07 -12.73 4.02
CA GLU A 171 6.84 -11.52 3.69
C GLU A 171 6.11 -10.81 2.54
N TRP A 172 5.50 -9.67 2.84
CA TRP A 172 4.71 -8.86 1.89
C TRP A 172 5.50 -7.65 1.38
N SER A 173 4.90 -6.90 0.46
CA SER A 173 5.55 -5.87 -0.36
C SER A 173 6.24 -4.75 0.42
N GLY A 174 7.08 -3.98 -0.29
CA GLY A 174 7.76 -2.80 0.21
C GLY A 174 8.62 -2.11 -0.85
N SER A 175 9.86 -1.77 -0.50
CA SER A 175 10.81 -1.06 -1.37
C SER A 175 12.25 -1.46 -1.07
N ALA A 176 13.18 -1.15 -1.97
CA ALA A 176 14.60 -1.39 -1.75
C ALA A 176 15.42 -0.20 -2.22
N THR A 177 16.43 0.20 -1.44
CA THR A 177 17.34 1.28 -1.79
C THR A 177 18.80 0.83 -1.83
N LEU A 178 19.56 1.33 -2.80
CA LEU A 178 21.02 1.24 -2.81
C LEU A 178 21.59 2.38 -1.97
N THR A 179 22.19 2.05 -0.82
CA THR A 179 22.78 3.07 0.06
C THR A 179 24.02 3.70 -0.57
N LYS A 180 24.44 4.87 -0.06
CA LYS A 180 25.66 5.56 -0.50
C LYS A 180 26.93 4.71 -0.33
N GLU A 181 26.92 3.78 0.62
CA GLU A 181 27.98 2.81 0.90
C GLU A 181 27.91 1.57 0.00
N GLY A 182 26.98 1.53 -0.97
CA GLY A 182 26.80 0.41 -1.90
C GLY A 182 26.11 -0.80 -1.28
N LYS A 183 25.28 -0.59 -0.25
CA LYS A 183 24.52 -1.68 0.41
C LYS A 183 23.11 -1.77 -0.14
N VAL A 184 22.59 -2.98 -0.24
CA VAL A 184 21.18 -3.22 -0.60
C VAL A 184 20.37 -3.19 0.69
N ARG A 185 19.58 -2.14 0.88
CA ARG A 185 18.71 -1.96 2.05
C ARG A 185 17.27 -2.24 1.63
N LEU A 186 16.69 -3.30 2.17
CA LEU A 186 15.32 -3.72 1.89
C LEU A 186 14.38 -3.24 3.00
N PHE A 187 13.20 -2.77 2.61
CA PHE A 187 12.05 -2.53 3.46
C PHE A 187 10.89 -3.38 2.94
N TYR A 188 10.22 -4.09 3.83
CA TYR A 188 9.16 -5.02 3.46
C TYR A 188 8.16 -5.14 4.60
N THR A 189 7.07 -5.85 4.36
CA THR A 189 6.03 -6.06 5.34
C THR A 189 6.19 -7.45 5.96
N ASN A 190 6.45 -7.50 7.26
CA ASN A 190 6.33 -8.72 8.04
C ASN A 190 4.86 -8.96 8.36
N ARG A 191 4.29 -10.08 7.91
CA ARG A 191 2.92 -10.44 8.27
C ARG A 191 2.87 -11.69 9.14
N GLN A 192 2.18 -11.57 10.26
CA GLN A 192 1.85 -12.68 11.15
C GLN A 192 0.80 -13.60 10.50
N GLY A 193 0.76 -14.87 10.89
CA GLY A 193 -0.33 -15.77 10.50
C GLY A 193 -1.71 -15.27 10.98
N TRP A 194 -2.77 -15.81 10.40
CA TRP A 194 -4.14 -15.61 10.86
C TRP A 194 -4.61 -16.82 11.67
N ASP A 195 -4.71 -16.65 12.98
CA ASP A 195 -5.23 -17.62 13.94
C ASP A 195 -5.85 -16.90 15.16
N PRO A 196 -7.11 -16.42 15.03
CA PRO A 196 -7.81 -15.70 16.10
C PRO A 196 -7.92 -16.48 17.41
N ALA A 197 -7.91 -17.83 17.38
CA ALA A 197 -7.97 -18.65 18.59
C ALA A 197 -6.72 -18.49 19.48
N ASN A 198 -5.59 -18.06 18.89
CA ASN A 198 -4.34 -17.78 19.58
C ASN A 198 -3.97 -16.28 19.55
N ASN A 199 -4.95 -15.40 19.29
CA ASN A 199 -4.79 -13.94 19.15
C ASN A 199 -3.81 -13.52 18.04
N PHE A 200 -3.78 -14.27 16.94
CA PHE A 200 -3.04 -13.89 15.73
C PHE A 200 -4.04 -13.40 14.69
N PHE A 201 -3.96 -12.11 14.34
CA PHE A 201 -4.95 -11.46 13.48
C PHE A 201 -4.31 -10.93 12.19
N GLY A 202 -3.27 -11.59 11.68
CA GLY A 202 -2.60 -11.14 10.46
C GLY A 202 -1.86 -9.81 10.64
N LYS A 203 -1.29 -9.55 11.84
CA LYS A 203 -0.54 -8.32 12.15
C LYS A 203 0.48 -8.03 11.06
N GLN A 204 0.42 -6.82 10.50
CA GLN A 204 1.38 -6.31 9.53
C GLN A 204 2.37 -5.38 10.25
N THR A 205 3.64 -5.44 9.90
CA THR A 205 4.69 -4.64 10.54
C THR A 205 5.74 -4.23 9.52
N LEU A 206 6.01 -2.93 9.44
CA LEU A 206 7.07 -2.39 8.60
C LEU A 206 8.41 -2.91 9.11
N THR A 207 9.19 -3.52 8.22
CA THR A 207 10.40 -4.29 8.58
C THR A 207 11.54 -3.93 7.63
N THR A 208 12.78 -4.00 8.11
CA THR A 208 13.97 -3.79 7.28
C THR A 208 15.03 -4.85 7.48
N ALA A 209 15.85 -5.05 6.45
CA ALA A 209 17.11 -5.78 6.51
C ALA A 209 18.12 -5.21 5.50
N GLN A 210 19.41 -5.39 5.77
CA GLN A 210 20.43 -5.32 4.73
C GLN A 210 20.55 -6.68 4.04
N VAL A 211 20.45 -6.70 2.72
CA VAL A 211 20.65 -7.91 1.91
C VAL A 211 22.11 -7.96 1.46
N ASN A 212 22.82 -9.00 1.88
CA ASN A 212 24.21 -9.21 1.48
C ASN A 212 24.23 -9.96 0.15
N VAL A 213 24.53 -9.24 -0.92
CA VAL A 213 24.60 -9.76 -2.29
C VAL A 213 26.05 -9.82 -2.75
N SER A 214 26.47 -10.97 -3.27
CA SER A 214 27.77 -11.11 -3.94
C SER A 214 27.61 -11.36 -5.44
N LYS A 215 28.72 -11.13 -6.15
CA LYS A 215 28.90 -11.47 -7.56
C LYS A 215 30.02 -12.53 -7.65
N PRO A 216 29.70 -13.82 -7.45
CA PRO A 216 30.71 -14.88 -7.41
C PRO A 216 31.43 -15.11 -8.75
N ASP A 217 30.80 -14.75 -9.87
CA ASP A 217 31.35 -14.83 -11.22
C ASP A 217 30.87 -13.66 -12.09
N ALA A 218 31.18 -13.67 -13.39
CA ALA A 218 30.85 -12.56 -14.30
C ALA A 218 29.34 -12.31 -14.46
N ASP A 219 28.52 -13.36 -14.34
CA ASP A 219 27.14 -13.42 -14.83
C ASP A 219 26.10 -13.72 -13.74
N THR A 220 26.53 -13.91 -12.49
CA THR A 220 25.66 -14.35 -11.39
C THR A 220 25.66 -13.35 -10.24
N LEU A 221 24.48 -12.99 -9.74
CA LEU A 221 24.28 -12.42 -8.42
C LEU A 221 23.71 -13.47 -7.48
N LYS A 222 24.16 -13.44 -6.22
CA LYS A 222 23.76 -14.39 -5.18
C LYS A 222 23.43 -13.67 -3.88
N VAL A 223 22.31 -14.04 -3.26
CA VAL A 223 22.02 -13.66 -1.87
C VAL A 223 22.83 -14.56 -0.94
N ASP A 224 23.78 -14.01 -0.19
CA ASP A 224 24.59 -14.75 0.78
C ASP A 224 23.88 -14.87 2.15
N GLY A 225 23.05 -13.88 2.46
CA GLY A 225 22.24 -13.80 3.67
C GLY A 225 21.82 -12.36 3.94
N VAL A 226 21.28 -12.15 5.13
CA VAL A 226 20.85 -10.82 5.59
C VAL A 226 21.52 -10.46 6.91
N GLU A 227 21.61 -9.16 7.17
CA GLU A 227 22.01 -8.61 8.47
C GLU A 227 21.16 -7.38 8.81
N ASP A 228 21.24 -6.89 10.05
CA ASP A 228 20.42 -5.76 10.52
C ASP A 228 18.91 -5.94 10.26
N LEU A 229 18.43 -7.18 10.40
CA LEU A 229 17.02 -7.55 10.25
C LEU A 229 16.24 -7.17 11.51
N LYS A 230 15.28 -6.25 11.38
CA LYS A 230 14.50 -5.71 12.52
C LYS A 230 13.14 -5.15 12.09
N SER A 231 12.17 -5.24 13.00
CA SER A 231 10.91 -4.50 12.90
C SER A 231 11.12 -3.01 13.15
N ILE A 232 10.41 -2.16 12.42
CA ILE A 232 10.48 -0.69 12.53
C ILE A 232 9.22 -0.14 13.19
N PHE A 233 8.04 -0.52 12.69
CA PHE A 233 6.78 0.11 13.09
C PHE A 233 5.58 -0.82 12.89
N ASP A 234 4.71 -0.90 13.89
CA ASP A 234 3.53 -1.77 13.95
C ASP A 234 2.22 -1.03 14.29
N GLY A 235 2.20 0.29 14.11
CA GLY A 235 1.06 1.17 14.39
C GLY A 235 1.13 1.80 15.79
N ASP A 236 0.83 3.10 15.91
CA ASP A 236 0.95 3.85 17.17
C ASP A 236 -0.39 4.10 17.87
N SER A 237 -1.49 3.58 17.30
CA SER A 237 -2.88 3.74 17.73
C SER A 237 -3.48 5.14 17.63
N LYS A 238 -2.64 6.15 17.40
CA LYS A 238 -3.00 7.57 17.41
C LYS A 238 -3.06 8.13 16.01
N PHE A 239 -1.97 8.03 15.25
CA PHE A 239 -1.94 8.44 13.85
C PHE A 239 -2.23 7.27 12.92
N TYR A 240 -1.83 6.07 13.32
CA TYR A 240 -2.04 4.85 12.54
C TYR A 240 -2.64 3.75 13.41
N GLN A 241 -3.68 3.12 12.88
CA GLN A 241 -4.33 1.97 13.51
C GLN A 241 -3.30 0.85 13.74
N ASN A 242 -3.40 0.14 14.86
CA ASN A 242 -2.68 -1.12 15.06
C ASN A 242 -3.65 -2.31 15.02
N VAL A 243 -3.11 -3.53 14.93
CA VAL A 243 -3.92 -4.74 14.79
C VAL A 243 -4.91 -4.96 15.93
N ASP A 244 -4.55 -4.58 17.15
CA ASP A 244 -5.41 -4.76 18.34
C ASP A 244 -6.62 -3.82 18.29
N GLN A 245 -6.46 -2.60 17.75
CA GLN A 245 -7.58 -1.68 17.54
C GLN A 245 -8.55 -2.16 16.46
N ALA A 246 -8.04 -2.80 15.41
CA ALA A 246 -8.87 -3.31 14.33
C ALA A 246 -9.67 -4.54 14.79
N PHE A 247 -8.99 -5.51 15.41
CA PHE A 247 -9.52 -6.86 15.58
C PHE A 247 -9.62 -7.34 17.03
N GLY A 248 -9.02 -6.64 17.99
CA GLY A 248 -8.96 -7.08 19.39
C GLY A 248 -10.32 -7.18 20.08
N GLU A 249 -11.34 -6.49 19.57
CA GLU A 249 -12.73 -6.58 20.04
C GLU A 249 -13.58 -7.61 19.26
N GLY A 250 -12.99 -8.34 18.30
CA GLY A 250 -13.64 -9.42 17.56
C GLY A 250 -14.46 -9.01 16.34
N ASN A 251 -14.31 -7.76 15.86
CA ASN A 251 -14.91 -7.31 14.60
C ASN A 251 -13.95 -7.57 13.43
N TYR A 252 -14.14 -8.67 12.70
CA TYR A 252 -13.28 -9.04 11.56
C TYR A 252 -13.80 -8.57 10.19
N ASP A 253 -14.87 -7.74 10.18
CA ASP A 253 -15.39 -7.14 8.94
C ASP A 253 -14.56 -5.92 8.49
N ASP A 254 -13.64 -5.46 9.34
CA ASP A 254 -12.70 -4.36 9.09
C ASP A 254 -11.47 -4.80 8.27
N ASN A 255 -10.77 -3.86 7.62
CA ASN A 255 -9.54 -4.17 6.87
C ASN A 255 -8.33 -3.44 7.45
N HIS A 256 -7.61 -4.11 8.36
CA HIS A 256 -6.34 -3.61 8.88
C HIS A 256 -5.21 -3.69 7.85
N THR A 257 -4.56 -2.55 7.64
CA THR A 257 -3.41 -2.40 6.75
C THR A 257 -2.27 -1.67 7.48
N LEU A 258 -1.04 -2.16 7.31
CA LEU A 258 0.20 -1.49 7.70
C LEU A 258 1.37 -2.07 6.90
N ARG A 259 1.43 -1.74 5.62
CA ARG A 259 2.26 -2.44 4.63
C ARG A 259 2.83 -1.52 3.57
N ASP A 260 3.54 -2.10 2.62
CA ASP A 260 4.09 -1.44 1.44
C ASP A 260 4.99 -0.23 1.75
N PRO A 261 5.99 -0.36 2.65
CA PRO A 261 6.89 0.74 2.98
C PRO A 261 7.76 1.13 1.78
N HIS A 262 7.56 2.35 1.29
CA HIS A 262 8.33 3.01 0.25
C HIS A 262 9.37 3.96 0.85
N TYR A 263 10.64 3.66 0.64
CA TYR A 263 11.76 4.48 1.09
C TYR A 263 11.97 5.71 0.21
N VAL A 264 12.18 6.85 0.85
CA VAL A 264 12.56 8.09 0.16
C VAL A 264 13.40 8.99 1.06
N GLU A 265 14.26 9.81 0.47
CA GLU A 265 15.00 10.85 1.18
C GLU A 265 14.59 12.25 0.74
N ASP A 266 14.59 13.20 1.68
CA ASP A 266 14.51 14.63 1.39
C ASP A 266 15.51 15.38 2.29
N ASN A 267 16.36 16.21 1.68
CA ASN A 267 17.38 16.99 2.40
C ASN A 267 18.25 16.17 3.39
N GLY A 268 18.52 14.91 3.07
CA GLY A 268 19.31 13.98 3.91
C GLY A 268 18.53 13.33 5.05
N HIS A 269 17.24 13.63 5.20
CA HIS A 269 16.34 12.90 6.08
C HIS A 269 15.76 11.68 5.35
N LYS A 270 15.57 10.59 6.07
CA LYS A 270 15.11 9.29 5.55
C LYS A 270 13.69 9.02 6.00
N TYR A 271 12.83 8.59 5.09
CA TYR A 271 11.42 8.35 5.37
C TYR A 271 10.95 7.01 4.82
N LEU A 272 9.92 6.45 5.46
CA LEU A 272 9.06 5.45 4.84
C LEU A 272 7.68 6.06 4.65
N VAL A 273 7.13 5.95 3.44
CA VAL A 273 5.72 6.19 3.12
C VAL A 273 5.05 4.85 2.89
N PHE A 274 3.89 4.60 3.48
CA PHE A 274 3.34 3.24 3.57
C PHE A 274 1.82 3.25 3.55
N GLU A 275 1.21 2.14 3.15
CA GLU A 275 -0.22 1.91 3.33
C GLU A 275 -0.53 1.67 4.82
N ALA A 276 -1.59 2.31 5.31
CA ALA A 276 -2.06 2.20 6.68
C ALA A 276 -3.57 2.49 6.77
N ASN A 277 -4.10 2.48 7.99
CA ASN A 277 -5.41 3.03 8.34
C ASN A 277 -5.23 4.18 9.34
N THR A 278 -6.10 5.18 9.31
CA THR A 278 -6.05 6.30 10.27
C THR A 278 -6.20 5.81 11.72
N GLY A 279 -5.51 6.46 12.66
CA GLY A 279 -5.66 6.23 14.10
C GLY A 279 -6.64 7.18 14.80
N THR A 280 -6.69 7.10 16.12
CA THR A 280 -7.68 7.82 16.96
C THR A 280 -7.57 9.36 16.93
N GLU A 281 -6.41 9.92 16.58
CA GLU A 281 -6.15 11.37 16.53
C GLU A 281 -6.14 11.93 15.10
N THR A 282 -6.35 11.08 14.08
CA THR A 282 -6.26 11.46 12.65
C THR A 282 -7.53 11.10 11.87
N GLY A 283 -8.68 11.07 12.54
CA GLY A 283 -9.97 10.83 11.90
C GLY A 283 -10.33 9.36 11.77
N TYR A 284 -10.35 8.64 12.89
CA TYR A 284 -10.66 7.21 12.98
C TYR A 284 -12.00 6.83 12.32
N GLN A 285 -12.10 5.57 11.91
CA GLN A 285 -13.36 4.97 11.47
C GLN A 285 -14.46 5.00 12.54
N GLY A 286 -15.70 4.86 12.11
CA GLY A 286 -16.89 4.86 12.96
C GLY A 286 -17.99 5.75 12.43
N GLU A 287 -19.18 5.65 13.03
CA GLU A 287 -20.39 6.34 12.52
C GLU A 287 -20.22 7.86 12.41
N GLN A 288 -19.42 8.47 13.30
CA GLN A 288 -19.13 9.90 13.28
C GLN A 288 -18.35 10.34 12.03
N SER A 289 -17.59 9.43 11.40
CA SER A 289 -16.83 9.73 10.17
C SER A 289 -17.75 10.16 9.02
N LEU A 290 -18.98 9.63 8.96
CA LEU A 290 -19.98 9.95 7.94
C LEU A 290 -20.52 11.39 8.06
N ASP A 291 -20.26 12.07 9.18
CA ASP A 291 -20.68 13.46 9.42
C ASP A 291 -19.59 14.48 9.12
N ILE A 292 -18.37 14.04 8.77
CA ILE A 292 -17.22 14.91 8.54
C ILE A 292 -17.22 15.40 7.09
N ARG A 293 -17.46 16.71 6.90
CA ARG A 293 -17.63 17.32 5.58
C ARG A 293 -16.37 17.24 4.71
N THR A 294 -15.18 17.26 5.31
CA THR A 294 -13.90 17.21 4.59
C THR A 294 -13.78 15.96 3.71
N TYR A 295 -14.27 14.81 4.18
CA TYR A 295 -14.20 13.54 3.44
C TYR A 295 -15.08 13.54 2.18
N TYR A 296 -16.11 14.38 2.15
CA TYR A 296 -16.98 14.52 0.99
C TYR A 296 -16.40 15.51 -0.01
N GLY A 297 -15.74 16.57 0.45
CA GLY A 297 -15.34 17.69 -0.40
C GLY A 297 -16.55 18.44 -0.97
N GLY A 298 -16.33 19.18 -2.07
CA GLY A 298 -17.40 19.89 -2.78
C GLY A 298 -18.09 21.00 -1.96
N ASN A 299 -19.25 21.44 -2.43
CA ASN A 299 -20.07 22.45 -1.75
C ASN A 299 -21.04 21.81 -0.74
N LYS A 300 -21.67 22.63 0.11
CA LYS A 300 -22.61 22.13 1.14
C LYS A 300 -23.79 21.33 0.57
N PRO A 301 -24.45 21.76 -0.53
CA PRO A 301 -25.50 20.95 -1.16
C PRO A 301 -25.04 19.56 -1.61
N PHE A 302 -23.82 19.45 -2.17
CA PHE A 302 -23.25 18.16 -2.53
C PHE A 302 -23.08 17.26 -1.30
N PHE A 303 -22.45 17.78 -0.23
CA PHE A 303 -22.25 17.04 1.01
C PHE A 303 -23.56 16.48 1.57
N GLU A 304 -24.60 17.32 1.69
CA GLU A 304 -25.89 16.89 2.25
C GLU A 304 -26.56 15.82 1.40
N ALA A 305 -26.53 15.98 0.06
CA ALA A 305 -27.10 14.99 -0.85
C ALA A 305 -26.34 13.65 -0.81
N GLU A 306 -25.01 13.71 -0.88
CA GLU A 306 -24.15 12.53 -0.91
C GLU A 306 -24.17 11.78 0.43
N LYS A 307 -24.14 12.49 1.56
CA LYS A 307 -24.30 11.90 2.88
C LYS A 307 -25.64 11.19 3.02
N ASN A 308 -26.75 11.85 2.67
CA ASN A 308 -28.08 11.24 2.77
C ASN A 308 -28.20 9.98 1.89
N LYS A 309 -27.62 10.03 0.69
CA LYS A 309 -27.55 8.87 -0.19
C LYS A 309 -26.77 7.72 0.45
N LEU A 310 -25.56 7.99 0.95
CA LEU A 310 -24.70 6.99 1.58
C LEU A 310 -25.37 6.34 2.80
N LEU A 311 -26.02 7.15 3.66
CA LEU A 311 -26.73 6.68 4.85
C LEU A 311 -27.92 5.76 4.52
N SER A 312 -28.55 5.95 3.36
CA SER A 312 -29.63 5.08 2.85
C SER A 312 -29.13 3.89 2.02
N SER A 313 -27.83 3.82 1.73
CA SER A 313 -27.24 2.82 0.85
C SER A 313 -26.83 1.54 1.61
N PRO A 314 -26.76 0.38 0.92
CA PRO A 314 -26.18 -0.83 1.50
C PRO A 314 -24.69 -0.69 1.82
N LYS A 315 -24.00 0.33 1.25
CA LYS A 315 -22.57 0.58 1.49
C LYS A 315 -22.29 1.38 2.76
N LYS A 316 -23.32 1.77 3.54
CA LYS A 316 -23.14 2.52 4.79
C LYS A 316 -22.14 1.84 5.72
N SER A 317 -22.31 0.54 5.98
CA SER A 317 -21.44 -0.20 6.90
C SER A 317 -19.98 -0.20 6.44
N LEU A 318 -19.75 -0.42 5.15
CA LEU A 318 -18.41 -0.39 4.57
C LEU A 318 -17.80 1.02 4.66
N ALA A 319 -18.58 2.07 4.41
CA ALA A 319 -18.11 3.45 4.53
C ALA A 319 -17.82 3.87 5.98
N THR A 320 -18.54 3.29 6.95
CA THR A 320 -18.29 3.49 8.39
C THR A 320 -16.92 2.95 8.79
N LEU A 321 -16.48 1.85 8.19
CA LEU A 321 -15.18 1.21 8.46
C LEU A 321 -14.05 1.85 7.66
N ALA A 322 -14.30 2.21 6.39
CA ALA A 322 -13.31 2.76 5.47
C ALA A 322 -12.53 3.97 6.01
N ASN A 323 -11.25 3.77 6.32
CA ASN A 323 -10.34 4.78 6.85
C ASN A 323 -8.88 4.59 6.39
N GLY A 324 -8.66 4.03 5.20
CA GLY A 324 -7.34 3.84 4.59
C GLY A 324 -6.52 5.14 4.53
N ALA A 325 -5.20 5.03 4.59
CA ALA A 325 -4.27 6.16 4.68
C ALA A 325 -2.91 5.83 4.05
N LEU A 326 -2.26 6.84 3.46
CA LEU A 326 -0.83 6.76 3.15
C LEU A 326 -0.07 7.48 4.26
N GLY A 327 0.60 6.69 5.09
CA GLY A 327 1.36 7.14 6.24
C GLY A 327 2.76 7.63 5.89
N ILE A 328 3.41 8.31 6.84
CA ILE A 328 4.84 8.64 6.76
C ILE A 328 5.49 8.58 8.14
N ILE A 329 6.69 7.99 8.19
CA ILE A 329 7.56 7.99 9.36
C ILE A 329 8.96 8.44 8.95
N GLU A 330 9.65 9.14 9.85
CA GLU A 330 11.07 9.45 9.70
C GLU A 330 11.91 8.34 10.34
N LEU A 331 13.01 7.98 9.69
CA LEU A 331 13.99 7.00 10.16
C LEU A 331 15.26 7.68 10.68
N ASN A 332 15.95 7.00 11.59
CA ASN A 332 17.33 7.31 11.96
C ASN A 332 18.29 6.80 10.86
N ASP A 333 19.56 7.17 10.96
CA ASP A 333 20.57 6.72 10.00
C ASP A 333 20.79 5.21 9.99
N ASP A 334 20.52 4.55 11.11
CA ASP A 334 20.53 3.10 11.26
C ASP A 334 19.21 2.44 10.85
N TYR A 335 18.28 3.19 10.23
CA TYR A 335 16.97 2.73 9.79
C TYR A 335 15.99 2.30 10.90
N SER A 336 16.27 2.63 12.16
CA SER A 336 15.25 2.56 13.23
C SER A 336 14.25 3.71 13.15
N LEU A 337 13.06 3.55 13.74
CA LEU A 337 12.05 4.61 13.81
C LEU A 337 12.60 5.82 14.58
N LYS A 338 12.55 7.00 13.94
CA LYS A 338 12.90 8.29 14.57
C LYS A 338 11.66 9.05 15.01
N LYS A 339 10.65 9.14 14.14
CA LYS A 339 9.45 9.94 14.38
C LYS A 339 8.25 9.42 13.60
N VAL A 340 7.12 9.28 14.30
CA VAL A 340 5.81 9.08 13.66
C VAL A 340 5.25 10.45 13.25
N MET A 341 4.78 10.56 12.01
CA MET A 341 4.24 11.80 11.44
C MET A 341 2.77 11.62 11.08
N LYS A 342 2.07 12.71 10.80
CA LYS A 342 0.69 12.63 10.32
C LYS A 342 0.62 11.98 8.94
N PRO A 343 -0.47 11.29 8.57
CA PRO A 343 -0.68 10.78 7.22
C PRO A 343 -0.46 11.86 6.16
N LEU A 344 -0.01 11.47 4.97
CA LEU A 344 0.05 12.34 3.81
C LEU A 344 -1.35 12.55 3.22
N ILE A 345 -2.13 11.47 3.16
CA ILE A 345 -3.50 11.46 2.66
C ILE A 345 -4.31 10.32 3.29
N ALA A 346 -5.64 10.49 3.43
CA ALA A 346 -6.55 9.40 3.81
C ALA A 346 -7.77 9.30 2.90
N SER A 347 -8.38 8.11 2.87
CA SER A 347 -9.53 7.73 2.04
C SER A 347 -10.81 7.49 2.87
N ASN A 348 -10.96 8.21 3.99
CA ASN A 348 -12.09 8.06 4.89
C ASN A 348 -13.43 8.05 4.14
N THR A 349 -14.29 7.11 4.49
CA THR A 349 -15.58 6.80 3.84
C THR A 349 -15.49 6.28 2.41
N VAL A 350 -14.39 6.48 1.68
CA VAL A 350 -14.22 6.07 0.27
C VAL A 350 -13.86 4.59 0.21
N THR A 351 -12.77 4.21 0.85
CA THR A 351 -12.27 2.83 0.91
C THR A 351 -11.31 2.64 2.07
N ASP A 352 -11.13 1.39 2.47
CA ASP A 352 -10.27 0.97 3.55
C ASP A 352 -8.90 0.45 3.07
N GLU A 353 -8.66 0.50 1.76
CA GLU A 353 -7.48 -0.09 1.14
C GLU A 353 -6.94 0.80 0.02
N ILE A 354 -5.74 1.33 0.22
CA ILE A 354 -4.99 2.16 -0.72
C ILE A 354 -3.53 1.70 -0.72
N GLU A 355 -3.25 0.75 -1.59
CA GLU A 355 -2.07 -0.10 -1.61
C GLU A 355 -0.90 0.54 -2.37
N ARG A 356 0.26 -0.13 -2.35
CA ARG A 356 1.43 0.17 -3.18
C ARG A 356 1.83 1.64 -3.14
N ALA A 357 1.94 2.19 -1.92
CA ALA A 357 2.41 3.55 -1.70
C ALA A 357 3.70 3.81 -2.49
N ASN A 358 3.73 4.88 -3.27
CA ASN A 358 4.87 5.20 -4.13
C ASN A 358 5.07 6.72 -4.16
N ILE A 359 6.28 7.19 -3.91
CA ILE A 359 6.55 8.62 -3.80
C ILE A 359 7.93 8.98 -4.33
N PHE A 360 8.00 10.03 -5.14
CA PHE A 360 9.28 10.55 -5.62
C PHE A 360 9.17 12.02 -6.00
N GLU A 361 10.33 12.69 -6.01
CA GLU A 361 10.45 14.02 -6.60
C GLU A 361 10.73 13.89 -8.11
N MET A 362 10.01 14.67 -8.91
CA MET A 362 10.26 14.78 -10.35
C MET A 362 10.01 16.21 -10.80
N ASN A 363 10.98 16.84 -11.46
CA ASN A 363 10.85 18.21 -11.96
C ASN A 363 10.40 19.22 -10.87
N ASN A 364 11.02 19.16 -9.68
CA ASN A 364 10.76 20.01 -8.50
C ASN A 364 9.34 19.90 -7.93
N LYS A 365 8.71 18.73 -8.06
CA LYS A 365 7.41 18.41 -7.47
C LYS A 365 7.42 16.99 -6.92
N TRP A 366 6.71 16.80 -5.82
CA TRP A 366 6.54 15.50 -5.19
C TRP A 366 5.27 14.86 -5.72
N TYR A 367 5.40 13.66 -6.28
CA TYR A 367 4.27 12.86 -6.75
C TYR A 367 4.08 11.66 -5.84
N LEU A 368 2.85 11.46 -5.37
CA LEU A 368 2.44 10.37 -4.50
C LEU A 368 1.40 9.54 -5.24
N PHE A 369 1.60 8.23 -5.33
CA PHE A 369 0.70 7.29 -5.98
C PHE A 369 0.30 6.17 -5.03
N THR A 370 -0.84 5.55 -5.35
CA THR A 370 -1.37 4.37 -4.66
C THR A 370 -2.31 3.61 -5.59
N ASP A 371 -2.32 2.29 -5.48
CA ASP A 371 -3.28 1.44 -6.17
C ASP A 371 -4.50 1.17 -5.30
N SER A 372 -5.68 1.01 -5.90
CA SER A 372 -6.87 0.63 -5.15
C SER A 372 -7.92 -0.07 -6.03
N ARG A 373 -8.76 -0.89 -5.40
CA ARG A 373 -9.79 -1.69 -6.06
C ARG A 373 -11.15 -1.06 -5.88
N GLY A 374 -11.86 -0.82 -6.97
CA GLY A 374 -13.24 -0.34 -6.98
C GLY A 374 -14.20 -1.25 -6.22
N SER A 375 -13.95 -2.56 -6.18
CA SER A 375 -14.70 -3.53 -5.37
C SER A 375 -14.71 -3.24 -3.87
N LYS A 376 -13.70 -2.53 -3.36
CA LYS A 376 -13.58 -2.10 -1.96
C LYS A 376 -13.99 -0.64 -1.74
N MET A 377 -14.50 0.03 -2.78
CA MET A 377 -14.91 1.44 -2.71
C MET A 377 -16.42 1.60 -2.51
N THR A 378 -16.81 2.72 -1.90
CA THR A 378 -18.20 3.08 -1.62
C THR A 378 -18.77 4.18 -2.52
N ILE A 379 -18.12 4.39 -3.66
CA ILE A 379 -18.44 5.44 -4.64
C ILE A 379 -19.37 4.88 -5.71
N ASP A 380 -20.34 5.69 -6.15
CA ASP A 380 -21.26 5.29 -7.21
C ASP A 380 -20.62 5.42 -8.59
N GLY A 381 -20.96 4.49 -9.48
CA GLY A 381 -20.39 4.43 -10.83
C GLY A 381 -19.00 3.79 -10.89
N ILE A 382 -18.35 3.54 -9.75
CA ILE A 382 -17.17 2.69 -9.63
C ILE A 382 -17.62 1.24 -9.42
N GLY A 383 -17.28 0.37 -10.37
CA GLY A 383 -17.61 -1.04 -10.43
C GLY A 383 -16.62 -1.94 -9.70
N ALA A 384 -16.99 -3.21 -9.55
CA ALA A 384 -16.18 -4.21 -8.85
C ALA A 384 -14.92 -4.66 -9.64
N ASN A 385 -14.95 -4.54 -10.97
CA ASN A 385 -13.80 -4.86 -11.82
C ASN A 385 -12.82 -3.70 -11.94
N ASP A 386 -13.23 -2.49 -11.54
CA ASP A 386 -12.35 -1.33 -11.68
C ASP A 386 -11.16 -1.45 -10.74
N VAL A 387 -9.98 -1.23 -11.30
CA VAL A 387 -8.70 -1.08 -10.61
C VAL A 387 -8.13 0.27 -11.01
N TYR A 388 -7.59 0.97 -10.02
CA TYR A 388 -7.05 2.31 -10.22
C TYR A 388 -5.63 2.40 -9.72
N MET A 389 -4.80 3.16 -10.45
CA MET A 389 -3.69 3.88 -9.84
C MET A 389 -4.15 5.33 -9.65
N LEU A 390 -4.18 5.77 -8.40
CA LEU A 390 -4.48 7.15 -8.01
C LEU A 390 -3.17 7.92 -7.82
N GLY A 391 -3.20 9.23 -7.98
CA GLY A 391 -2.02 10.06 -7.85
C GLY A 391 -2.28 11.50 -7.43
N TYR A 392 -1.31 12.06 -6.72
CA TYR A 392 -1.38 13.35 -6.07
C TYR A 392 -0.06 14.09 -6.22
N VAL A 393 -0.09 15.42 -6.19
CA VAL A 393 1.09 16.26 -6.34
C VAL A 393 1.18 17.32 -5.25
N ALA A 394 2.39 17.58 -4.77
CA ALA A 394 2.72 18.61 -3.79
C ALA A 394 4.03 19.33 -4.17
N ASP A 395 4.26 20.49 -3.56
CA ASP A 395 5.53 21.21 -3.68
C ASP A 395 6.59 20.72 -2.66
N SER A 396 6.17 19.90 -1.68
CA SER A 396 7.02 19.34 -0.62
C SER A 396 6.64 17.88 -0.34
N LEU A 397 7.60 17.08 0.14
CA LEU A 397 7.41 15.67 0.51
C LEU A 397 6.22 15.46 1.47
N THR A 398 6.05 16.37 2.43
CA THR A 398 5.02 16.27 3.48
C THR A 398 3.71 16.98 3.13
N GLY A 399 3.51 17.32 1.84
CA GLY A 399 2.28 17.92 1.34
C GLY A 399 2.17 19.44 1.52
N PRO A 400 0.95 20.01 1.42
CA PRO A 400 -0.31 19.29 1.17
C PRO A 400 -0.40 18.77 -0.26
N TYR A 401 -0.92 17.55 -0.39
CA TYR A 401 -1.13 16.87 -1.67
C TYR A 401 -2.46 17.28 -2.32
N LYS A 402 -2.44 17.52 -3.63
CA LYS A 402 -3.63 17.80 -4.45
C LYS A 402 -3.81 16.72 -5.52
N PRO A 403 -5.04 16.35 -5.88
CA PRO A 403 -5.27 15.29 -6.85
C PRO A 403 -4.72 15.65 -8.24
N LEU A 404 -3.96 14.72 -8.84
CA LEU A 404 -3.63 14.78 -10.27
C LEU A 404 -4.93 14.67 -11.09
N ASN A 405 -4.92 15.30 -12.27
CA ASN A 405 -6.06 15.25 -13.19
C ASN A 405 -7.40 15.66 -12.55
N LYS A 406 -7.38 16.51 -11.52
CA LYS A 406 -8.53 17.06 -10.76
C LYS A 406 -9.34 16.07 -9.91
N SER A 407 -9.12 14.77 -10.04
CA SER A 407 -9.85 13.71 -9.33
C SER A 407 -8.94 12.75 -8.57
N GLY A 408 -7.66 12.71 -8.94
CA GLY A 408 -6.70 11.71 -8.46
C GLY A 408 -6.52 10.56 -9.44
N LEU A 409 -7.43 10.36 -10.42
CA LEU A 409 -7.28 9.30 -11.41
C LEU A 409 -5.99 9.48 -12.23
N VAL A 410 -5.18 8.42 -12.29
CA VAL A 410 -3.99 8.35 -13.16
C VAL A 410 -4.11 7.19 -14.14
N LEU A 411 -4.43 6.00 -13.65
CA LEU A 411 -4.69 4.80 -14.46
C LEU A 411 -6.00 4.12 -14.05
N HIS A 412 -6.65 3.51 -15.02
CA HIS A 412 -7.86 2.69 -14.88
C HIS A 412 -7.71 1.41 -15.71
N MET A 413 -8.04 0.28 -15.10
CA MET A 413 -8.10 -1.06 -15.67
C MET A 413 -9.40 -1.71 -15.21
N ASP A 414 -10.14 -2.32 -16.14
CA ASP A 414 -11.46 -2.93 -15.87
C ASP A 414 -11.66 -4.30 -16.53
N LEU A 415 -10.56 -4.94 -16.96
CA LEU A 415 -10.60 -6.29 -17.50
C LEU A 415 -11.21 -7.26 -16.48
N ASP A 416 -11.86 -8.31 -17.00
CA ASP A 416 -12.32 -9.40 -16.17
C ASP A 416 -11.12 -9.98 -15.37
N PRO A 417 -11.26 -10.27 -14.07
CA PRO A 417 -10.17 -10.85 -13.28
C PRO A 417 -9.62 -12.17 -13.83
N SER A 418 -10.34 -12.85 -14.72
CA SER A 418 -9.91 -14.03 -15.46
C SER A 418 -9.28 -13.71 -16.83
N ASP A 419 -9.10 -12.46 -17.22
CA ASP A 419 -8.33 -12.16 -18.43
C ASP A 419 -6.84 -12.44 -18.18
N VAL A 420 -6.16 -13.16 -19.07
CA VAL A 420 -4.71 -13.40 -18.95
C VAL A 420 -3.90 -12.11 -18.97
N THR A 421 -4.43 -11.04 -19.59
CA THR A 421 -3.80 -9.72 -19.63
C THR A 421 -4.24 -8.81 -18.49
N TRP A 422 -5.01 -9.32 -17.52
CA TRP A 422 -5.36 -8.60 -16.31
C TRP A 422 -4.10 -8.20 -15.54
N THR A 423 -4.04 -6.94 -15.10
CA THR A 423 -2.85 -6.37 -14.44
C THR A 423 -3.19 -5.70 -13.12
N TYR A 424 -2.25 -5.75 -12.18
CA TYR A 424 -2.40 -5.08 -10.88
C TYR A 424 -1.06 -4.66 -10.34
N SER A 425 -1.09 -3.87 -9.26
CA SER A 425 0.12 -3.44 -8.56
C SER A 425 0.96 -2.51 -9.46
N HIS A 426 0.30 -1.49 -10.02
CA HIS A 426 0.90 -0.52 -10.93
C HIS A 426 1.85 0.40 -10.17
N PHE A 427 3.08 0.48 -10.64
CA PHE A 427 4.14 1.21 -9.95
C PHE A 427 4.89 2.12 -10.90
N ALA A 428 4.86 3.41 -10.62
CA ALA A 428 5.58 4.43 -11.37
C ALA A 428 7.05 4.51 -10.95
N ILE A 429 7.96 4.22 -11.88
CA ILE A 429 9.41 4.30 -11.70
C ILE A 429 9.91 5.60 -12.35
N PRO A 430 10.41 6.58 -11.57
CA PRO A 430 10.97 7.80 -12.12
C PRO A 430 12.22 7.49 -12.96
N GLN A 431 12.38 8.23 -14.05
CA GLN A 431 13.52 8.14 -14.94
C GLN A 431 14.49 9.29 -14.65
N ALA A 432 15.77 9.10 -14.97
CA ALA A 432 16.82 10.09 -14.68
C ALA A 432 16.55 11.50 -15.24
N LYS A 433 15.77 11.60 -16.32
CA LYS A 433 15.37 12.87 -16.93
C LYS A 433 14.07 12.72 -17.73
N GLY A 434 13.46 13.86 -18.03
CA GLY A 434 12.30 13.96 -18.90
C GLY A 434 11.00 14.10 -18.13
N ASN A 435 9.90 13.85 -18.82
CA ASN A 435 8.53 13.95 -18.28
C ASN A 435 7.82 12.60 -18.22
N ASN A 436 8.53 11.50 -18.49
CA ASN A 436 7.94 10.18 -18.49
C ASN A 436 8.47 9.36 -17.31
N VAL A 437 7.58 8.55 -16.76
CA VAL A 437 7.91 7.47 -15.84
C VAL A 437 7.56 6.15 -16.52
N VAL A 438 8.21 5.07 -16.09
CA VAL A 438 7.85 3.72 -16.52
C VAL A 438 6.84 3.17 -15.53
N ILE A 439 5.72 2.65 -16.02
CA ILE A 439 4.72 1.93 -15.23
C ILE A 439 5.02 0.45 -15.35
N THR A 440 5.32 -0.19 -14.22
CA THR A 440 5.41 -1.64 -14.08
C THR A 440 4.15 -2.17 -13.40
N SER A 441 3.80 -3.42 -13.64
CA SER A 441 2.76 -4.16 -12.94
C SER A 441 3.04 -5.65 -13.06
N TYR A 442 2.30 -6.48 -12.33
CA TYR A 442 2.22 -7.90 -12.67
C TYR A 442 1.01 -8.14 -13.58
N MET A 443 1.09 -9.21 -14.35
CA MET A 443 0.06 -9.68 -15.28
C MET A 443 -0.36 -11.10 -14.92
N THR A 444 -1.61 -11.42 -15.24
CA THR A 444 -2.29 -12.68 -14.89
C THR A 444 -2.54 -12.78 -13.39
N ASN A 445 -3.80 -12.94 -13.01
CA ASN A 445 -4.15 -13.05 -11.59
C ASN A 445 -3.67 -14.40 -11.00
N ARG A 446 -3.31 -14.39 -9.71
CA ARG A 446 -2.64 -15.50 -9.03
C ARG A 446 -3.51 -16.74 -8.97
N GLY A 447 -2.91 -17.91 -9.15
CA GLY A 447 -3.53 -19.23 -8.94
C GLY A 447 -4.70 -19.56 -9.88
N LEU A 448 -4.88 -18.80 -10.96
CA LEU A 448 -6.01 -19.00 -11.88
C LEU A 448 -5.77 -20.07 -12.94
N TYR A 449 -4.55 -20.14 -13.47
CA TYR A 449 -4.20 -21.02 -14.60
C TYR A 449 -3.07 -21.97 -14.25
N GLU A 450 -3.11 -23.15 -14.86
CA GLU A 450 -2.09 -24.19 -14.63
C GLU A 450 -0.75 -23.84 -15.31
N ASP A 451 -0.80 -23.24 -16.50
CA ASP A 451 0.35 -22.96 -17.37
C ASP A 451 0.63 -21.46 -17.58
N GLN A 452 -0.20 -20.58 -17.02
CA GLN A 452 -0.05 -19.12 -17.10
C GLN A 452 0.03 -18.54 -15.68
N GLN A 453 1.24 -18.46 -15.16
CA GLN A 453 1.49 -17.91 -13.83
C GLN A 453 1.37 -16.39 -13.83
N SER A 454 1.20 -15.80 -12.64
CA SER A 454 1.47 -14.37 -12.46
C SER A 454 2.92 -14.07 -12.87
N THR A 455 3.08 -13.07 -13.73
CA THR A 455 4.35 -12.71 -14.36
C THR A 455 4.52 -11.19 -14.40
N PHE A 456 5.69 -10.70 -14.82
CA PHE A 456 5.85 -9.26 -15.07
C PHE A 456 5.03 -8.85 -16.30
N ALA A 457 4.20 -7.81 -16.14
CA ALA A 457 3.49 -7.23 -17.28
C ALA A 457 4.45 -6.50 -18.23
N PRO A 458 4.11 -6.38 -19.53
CA PRO A 458 4.73 -5.39 -20.40
C PRO A 458 4.60 -4.01 -19.75
N SER A 459 5.75 -3.38 -19.49
CA SER A 459 5.76 -2.04 -18.89
C SER A 459 5.30 -1.01 -19.93
N PHE A 460 4.94 0.20 -19.52
CA PHE A 460 4.57 1.25 -20.47
C PHE A 460 4.89 2.64 -19.92
N LEU A 461 4.77 3.69 -20.74
CA LEU A 461 5.12 5.04 -20.32
C LEU A 461 3.90 5.85 -19.89
N LEU A 462 4.06 6.54 -18.78
CA LEU A 462 3.13 7.58 -18.32
C LEU A 462 3.83 8.93 -18.38
N ASN A 463 3.24 9.89 -19.10
CA ASN A 463 3.69 11.27 -19.08
C ASN A 463 3.16 11.98 -17.83
N ILE A 464 4.00 12.78 -17.19
CA ILE A 464 3.67 13.61 -16.03
C ILE A 464 4.13 15.04 -16.31
N LYS A 465 3.20 16.00 -16.21
CA LYS A 465 3.51 17.42 -16.37
C LYS A 465 2.67 18.27 -15.42
N GLY A 466 3.30 18.75 -14.35
CA GLY A 466 2.62 19.55 -13.33
C GLY A 466 1.53 18.73 -12.66
N SER A 467 0.27 19.17 -12.73
CA SER A 467 -0.85 18.45 -12.10
C SER A 467 -1.60 17.51 -13.06
N LYS A 468 -0.98 17.09 -14.17
CA LYS A 468 -1.60 16.27 -15.21
C LYS A 468 -0.74 15.08 -15.57
N THR A 469 -1.41 13.98 -15.91
CA THR A 469 -0.79 12.79 -16.49
C THR A 469 -1.55 12.32 -17.72
N SER A 470 -0.88 11.54 -18.55
CA SER A 470 -1.50 10.82 -19.66
C SER A 470 -0.66 9.61 -20.03
N VAL A 471 -1.29 8.45 -20.23
CA VAL A 471 -0.63 7.29 -20.84
C VAL A 471 -0.07 7.70 -22.20
N VAL A 472 1.22 7.40 -22.43
CA VAL A 472 1.86 7.71 -23.70
C VAL A 472 1.38 6.69 -24.72
N LYS A 473 0.82 7.18 -25.82
CA LYS A 473 0.32 6.32 -26.90
C LYS A 473 1.45 5.45 -27.48
N ASP A 474 1.13 4.20 -27.77
CA ASP A 474 2.02 3.20 -28.39
C ASP A 474 3.37 3.05 -27.65
N SER A 475 3.33 3.07 -26.30
CA SER A 475 4.51 3.08 -25.44
C SER A 475 4.72 1.80 -24.63
N VAL A 476 4.07 0.70 -25.03
CA VAL A 476 4.31 -0.62 -24.44
C VAL A 476 5.77 -1.02 -24.67
N LEU A 477 6.40 -1.46 -23.59
CA LEU A 477 7.79 -1.92 -23.47
C LEU A 477 7.81 -3.44 -23.24
N GLU A 478 9.00 -4.00 -23.05
CA GLU A 478 9.15 -5.41 -22.70
C GLU A 478 8.55 -5.73 -21.31
N GLN A 479 8.25 -7.02 -21.08
CA GLN A 479 7.78 -7.53 -19.79
C GLN A 479 8.82 -7.27 -18.69
N GLY A 480 8.42 -6.50 -17.67
CA GLY A 480 9.28 -6.12 -16.54
C GLY A 480 10.36 -5.08 -16.86
N GLN A 481 10.29 -4.38 -17.99
CA GLN A 481 11.27 -3.35 -18.32
C GLN A 481 11.18 -2.15 -17.36
N LEU A 482 12.29 -1.76 -16.75
CA LEU A 482 12.30 -0.72 -15.70
C LEU A 482 12.71 0.68 -16.20
N THR A 483 13.46 0.75 -17.29
CA THR A 483 14.07 1.99 -17.80
C THR A 483 13.90 2.11 -19.31
N VAL A 484 13.87 3.35 -19.82
CA VAL A 484 13.81 3.64 -21.27
C VAL A 484 15.19 3.84 -21.89
N ASN A 485 16.16 4.26 -21.07
CA ASN A 485 17.50 4.78 -21.43
C ASN A 485 17.50 6.06 -22.31
#